data_AF-A0A520A4Q9-F1
#
_entry.id   AF-A0A520A4Q9-F1
#
_cell.length_a   1.000
_cell.length_b   1.000
_cell.length_c   1.000
_cell.angle_alpha   90.00
_cell.angle_beta   90.00
_cell.angle_gamma   90.00
#
_symmetry.space_group_name_H-M   'P 1'
#
loop_
_entity.id
_entity.type
_entity.pdbx_description
1 polymer ?
#
loop_
_entity_poly.entity_id
_entity_poly.type
_entity_poly.pdbx_seq_one_letter_code
_entity_poly.pdbx_strand_id
1 'polypeptide(L)'
;VAGVCAGLAHYLDMEERWIRLIAILTVLLGGSGILAYIVLWIMIPKAETRSEKMAMRGEEANLRGFANSYLQPFVTKSRGFLAEAFDLLGKFLNGTGSIIVKIIAIFMITIGSLMLVALIVTVVAMLGVWDSQVINKFPFSIVNEEYLSIMTLGAFLTFAIPLLALILFTVRVAFTNRPVNTTFSLVLLVLWLTGVGITVFHAAKISSEFKEEAEFAQSSEIKPYGEYTLVIDRTRFFTKEDSLQYHIDPNNYKGRKILSASYDDSDLPNSVSLSVEKSDNGKVSMSQNFSSKGFTFEEALKNAQNIHYTFLQQDSVLTFGPTLYLKKNAKWRDQEIKMVLRVPEGTKIRANREIRRYLNYNYWDCEDESDTEFIELVMTAEGLKCQHERVVEDNNQ
;
A
#
# COMPACT_ATOMS: atom_id res chain seq x y z
N VAL A 1 51.55 -26.02 40.77
CA VAL A 1 52.80 -26.51 40.12
C VAL A 1 52.75 -26.03 38.68
N ALA A 2 53.83 -25.43 38.16
CA ALA A 2 53.84 -24.58 36.95
C ALA A 2 53.53 -25.27 35.61
N GLY A 3 52.61 -26.23 35.56
CA GLY A 3 52.19 -26.96 34.35
C GLY A 3 53.20 -27.99 33.85
N VAL A 4 54.44 -28.01 34.37
CA VAL A 4 55.54 -28.86 33.88
C VAL A 4 55.19 -30.35 33.90
N CYS A 5 54.68 -30.86 35.02
CA CYS A 5 54.26 -32.27 35.13
C CYS A 5 53.04 -32.59 34.25
N ALA A 6 52.13 -31.64 34.04
CA ALA A 6 50.95 -31.81 33.18
C ALA A 6 51.35 -31.89 31.70
N GLY A 7 52.28 -31.03 31.27
CA GLY A 7 52.83 -31.04 29.91
C GLY A 7 53.62 -32.31 29.60
N LEU A 8 54.46 -32.77 30.55
CA LEU A 8 55.22 -34.01 30.40
C LEU A 8 54.30 -35.26 30.40
N ALA A 9 53.23 -35.24 31.19
CA ALA A 9 52.23 -36.30 31.23
C ALA A 9 51.50 -36.48 29.91
N HIS A 10 51.15 -35.38 29.27
CA HIS A 10 50.56 -35.44 27.95
C HIS A 10 51.57 -35.87 26.88
N TYR A 11 52.83 -35.42 26.93
CA TYR A 11 53.85 -35.83 25.95
C TYR A 11 54.19 -37.33 26.04
N LEU A 12 54.18 -37.90 27.23
CA LEU A 12 54.48 -39.32 27.47
C LEU A 12 53.22 -40.22 27.48
N ASP A 13 52.04 -39.66 27.24
CA ASP A 13 50.73 -40.34 27.34
C ASP A 13 50.56 -41.15 28.64
N MET A 14 50.97 -40.56 29.76
CA MET A 14 50.92 -41.16 31.09
C MET A 14 50.06 -40.31 32.03
N GLU A 15 49.38 -40.91 33.01
CA GLU A 15 48.58 -40.12 33.94
C GLU A 15 49.45 -39.13 34.74
N GLU A 16 48.97 -37.89 34.87
CA GLU A 16 49.68 -36.80 35.55
C GLU A 16 50.10 -37.14 36.99
N ARG A 17 49.31 -37.99 37.67
CA ARG A 17 49.58 -38.43 39.04
C ARG A 17 50.90 -39.18 39.17
N TRP A 18 51.21 -40.05 38.20
CA TRP A 18 52.44 -40.85 38.21
C TRP A 18 53.68 -40.00 37.97
N ILE A 19 53.58 -39.02 37.07
CA ILE A 19 54.71 -38.12 36.76
C ILE A 19 55.03 -37.18 37.92
N ARG A 20 54.01 -36.71 38.65
CA ARG A 20 54.23 -35.97 39.90
C ARG A 20 54.93 -36.84 40.96
N LEU A 21 54.54 -38.12 41.06
CA LEU A 21 55.14 -39.07 41.99
C LEU A 21 56.62 -39.34 41.66
N ILE A 22 56.95 -39.57 40.39
CA ILE A 22 58.33 -39.78 39.91
C ILE A 22 59.18 -38.52 40.15
N ALA A 23 58.64 -37.33 39.87
CA ALA A 23 59.33 -36.07 40.13
C ALA A 23 59.65 -35.88 41.62
N ILE A 24 58.73 -36.22 42.52
CA ILE A 24 58.96 -36.16 43.97
C ILE A 24 60.01 -37.20 44.41
N LEU A 25 59.94 -38.43 43.88
CA LEU A 25 60.86 -39.51 44.22
C LEU A 25 62.32 -39.19 43.83
N THR A 26 62.51 -38.64 42.63
CA THR A 26 63.83 -38.22 42.11
C THR A 26 64.45 -37.05 42.88
N VAL A 27 63.63 -36.19 43.48
CA VAL A 27 64.10 -35.16 44.42
C VAL A 27 64.65 -35.81 45.70
N LEU A 28 63.97 -36.83 46.23
CA LEU A 28 64.32 -37.48 47.50
C LEU A 28 65.59 -38.35 47.42
N LEU A 29 65.87 -38.95 46.25
CA LEU A 29 66.95 -39.93 46.05
C LEU A 29 68.35 -39.33 45.77
N GLY A 30 68.50 -38.01 45.75
CA GLY A 30 69.81 -37.38 45.49
C GLY A 30 69.79 -35.90 45.10
N GLY A 31 68.66 -35.19 45.26
CA GLY A 31 68.55 -33.74 45.03
C GLY A 31 68.59 -33.28 43.56
N SER A 32 69.02 -34.14 42.62
CA SER A 32 69.11 -33.82 41.19
C SER A 32 67.76 -33.59 40.52
N GLY A 33 66.67 -34.14 41.06
CA GLY A 33 65.31 -33.91 40.56
C GLY A 33 64.86 -32.44 40.64
N ILE A 34 65.38 -31.67 41.61
CA ILE A 34 65.06 -30.24 41.74
C ILE A 34 65.69 -29.46 40.57
N LEU A 35 66.96 -29.74 40.27
CA LEU A 35 67.67 -29.12 39.14
C LEU A 35 67.00 -29.47 37.81
N ALA A 36 66.66 -30.75 37.59
CA ALA A 36 65.96 -31.18 36.39
C ALA A 36 64.59 -30.49 36.22
N TYR A 37 63.83 -30.34 37.32
CA TYR A 37 62.54 -29.67 37.32
C TYR A 37 62.67 -28.17 36.99
N ILE A 38 63.67 -27.49 37.54
CA ILE A 38 63.92 -26.06 37.26
C ILE A 38 64.34 -25.86 35.79
N VAL A 39 65.19 -26.74 35.25
CA VAL A 39 65.59 -26.70 33.84
C VAL A 39 64.37 -26.87 32.92
N LEU A 40 63.53 -27.87 33.19
CA LEU A 40 62.28 -28.09 32.45
C LEU A 40 61.31 -26.90 32.58
N TRP A 41 61.26 -26.27 33.75
CA TRP A 41 60.39 -25.12 33.99
C TRP A 41 60.83 -23.88 33.21
N ILE A 42 62.13 -23.66 33.04
CA ILE A 42 62.68 -22.56 32.23
C ILE A 42 62.51 -22.87 30.73
N MET A 43 62.69 -24.12 30.34
CA MET A 43 62.69 -24.54 28.92
C MET A 43 61.29 -24.61 28.32
N ILE A 44 60.26 -24.94 29.11
CA ILE A 44 58.88 -25.02 28.62
C ILE A 44 58.23 -23.64 28.73
N PRO A 45 57.92 -22.97 27.60
CA PRO A 45 57.28 -21.67 27.64
C PRO A 45 55.88 -21.78 28.27
N LYS A 46 55.50 -20.77 29.05
CA LYS A 46 54.18 -20.70 29.67
C LYS A 46 53.14 -20.48 28.56
N ALA A 47 52.16 -21.38 28.45
CA ALA A 47 51.07 -21.20 27.49
C ALA A 47 50.24 -19.95 27.85
N GLU A 48 50.35 -18.90 27.04
CA GLU A 48 49.62 -17.66 27.24
C GLU A 48 48.36 -17.65 26.38
N THR A 49 48.45 -18.21 25.17
CA THR A 49 47.34 -18.20 24.22
C THR A 49 46.34 -19.32 24.49
N ARG A 50 45.06 -19.07 24.17
CA ARG A 50 43.96 -20.04 24.33
C ARG A 50 44.18 -21.31 23.49
N SER A 51 44.75 -21.17 22.30
CA SER A 51 45.13 -22.26 21.40
C SER A 51 46.19 -23.16 22.02
N GLU A 52 47.22 -22.59 22.66
CA GLU A 52 48.24 -23.36 23.38
C GLU A 52 47.62 -24.13 24.56
N LYS A 53 46.68 -23.52 25.29
CA LYS A 53 45.99 -24.18 26.41
C LYS A 53 45.08 -25.33 25.95
N MET A 54 44.46 -25.23 24.78
CA MET A 54 43.67 -26.31 24.17
C MET A 54 44.58 -27.44 23.67
N ALA A 55 45.70 -27.10 23.02
CA ALA A 55 46.70 -28.08 22.61
C ALA A 55 47.32 -28.84 23.80
N MET A 56 47.52 -28.18 24.94
CA MET A 56 47.99 -28.83 26.19
C MET A 56 46.95 -29.76 26.84
N ARG A 57 45.66 -29.69 26.45
CA ARG A 57 44.60 -30.61 26.90
C ARG A 57 44.34 -31.77 25.94
N GLY A 58 45.10 -31.85 24.83
CA GLY A 58 44.88 -32.83 23.77
C GLY A 58 43.71 -32.49 22.84
N GLU A 59 43.15 -31.28 22.94
CA GLU A 59 42.09 -30.81 22.05
C GLU A 59 42.71 -30.21 20.78
N GLU A 60 42.24 -30.62 19.60
CA GLU A 60 42.73 -30.08 18.34
C GLU A 60 42.49 -28.55 18.28
N ALA A 61 43.56 -27.77 18.10
CA ALA A 61 43.51 -26.31 17.99
C ALA A 61 42.97 -25.83 16.63
N ASN A 62 41.87 -26.42 16.17
CA ASN A 62 41.17 -26.09 14.94
C ASN A 62 39.71 -25.64 15.24
N LEU A 63 39.03 -25.11 14.23
CA LEU A 63 37.65 -24.62 14.35
C LEU A 63 36.67 -25.70 14.84
N ARG A 64 36.94 -26.98 14.57
CA ARG A 64 36.13 -28.11 15.03
C ARG A 64 36.30 -28.37 16.52
N GLY A 65 37.52 -28.31 17.06
CA GLY A 65 37.78 -28.42 18.50
C GLY A 65 37.11 -27.31 19.29
N PHE A 66 37.12 -26.07 18.76
CA PHE A 66 36.37 -24.95 19.32
C PHE A 66 34.85 -25.17 19.27
N ALA A 67 34.31 -25.57 18.10
CA ALA A 67 32.89 -25.84 17.94
C ALA A 67 32.40 -26.94 18.91
N ASN A 68 33.16 -28.03 19.05
CA ASN A 68 32.77 -29.14 19.92
C ASN A 68 32.89 -28.77 21.41
N SER A 69 34.00 -28.15 21.85
CA SER A 69 34.17 -27.81 23.27
C SER A 69 33.20 -26.71 23.76
N TYR A 70 32.80 -25.77 22.89
CA TYR A 70 31.96 -24.65 23.28
C TYR A 70 30.48 -24.79 22.87
N LEU A 71 30.20 -25.22 21.63
CA LEU A 71 28.83 -25.33 21.14
C LEU A 71 28.16 -26.61 21.62
N GLN A 72 28.86 -27.74 21.74
CA GLN A 72 28.25 -28.99 22.17
C GLN A 72 27.59 -28.90 23.56
N PRO A 73 28.24 -28.37 24.62
CA PRO A 73 27.59 -28.18 25.91
C PRO A 73 26.46 -27.14 25.87
N PHE A 74 26.55 -26.12 25.00
CA PHE A 74 25.45 -25.17 24.79
C PHE A 74 24.25 -25.82 24.07
N VAL A 75 24.49 -26.68 23.09
CA VAL A 75 23.47 -27.40 22.31
C VAL A 75 22.80 -28.47 23.17
N THR A 76 23.54 -29.21 24.01
CA THR A 76 22.95 -30.20 24.91
C THR A 76 22.18 -29.53 26.05
N LYS A 77 22.70 -28.44 26.61
CA LYS A 77 22.00 -27.65 27.64
C LYS A 77 20.77 -26.95 27.10
N SER A 78 20.83 -26.38 25.89
CA SER A 78 19.66 -25.77 25.23
C SER A 78 18.64 -26.81 24.79
N ARG A 79 19.05 -28.01 24.35
CA ARG A 79 18.12 -29.14 24.12
C ARG A 79 17.42 -29.58 25.40
N GLY A 80 18.14 -29.66 26.53
CA GLY A 80 17.54 -29.95 27.84
C GLY A 80 16.53 -28.87 28.26
N PHE A 81 16.91 -27.59 28.18
CA PHE A 81 16.02 -26.47 28.47
C PHE A 81 14.79 -26.40 27.56
N LEU A 82 14.97 -26.64 26.25
CA LEU A 82 13.85 -26.68 25.29
C LEU A 82 12.94 -27.88 25.58
N ALA A 83 13.49 -29.05 25.87
CA ALA A 83 12.71 -30.23 26.22
C ALA A 83 11.89 -30.01 27.51
N GLU A 84 12.50 -29.40 28.53
CA GLU A 84 11.81 -29.00 29.77
C GLU A 84 10.75 -27.93 29.51
N ALA A 85 11.05 -26.92 28.68
CA ALA A 85 10.09 -25.89 28.30
C ALA A 85 8.89 -26.48 27.55
N PHE A 86 9.11 -27.41 26.60
CA PHE A 86 8.05 -28.11 25.88
C PHE A 86 7.27 -29.06 26.78
N ASP A 87 7.90 -29.71 27.75
CA ASP A 87 7.21 -30.56 28.74
C ASP A 87 6.33 -29.73 29.69
N LEU A 88 6.82 -28.56 30.14
CA LEU A 88 6.02 -27.58 30.88
C LEU A 88 4.87 -27.03 30.04
N LEU A 89 5.11 -26.71 28.77
CA LEU A 89 4.08 -26.26 27.83
C LEU A 89 3.03 -27.36 27.59
N GLY A 90 3.47 -28.61 27.44
CA GLY A 90 2.61 -29.78 27.25
C GLY A 90 1.74 -30.07 28.46
N LYS A 91 2.31 -30.02 29.68
CA LYS A 91 1.56 -30.14 30.95
C LYS A 91 0.58 -28.98 31.13
N PHE A 92 0.96 -27.75 30.76
CA PHE A 92 0.08 -26.59 30.77
C PHE A 92 -1.08 -26.74 29.77
N LEU A 93 -0.80 -27.14 28.54
CA LEU A 93 -1.80 -27.36 27.48
C LEU A 93 -2.79 -28.50 27.80
N ASN A 94 -2.33 -29.56 28.46
CA ASN A 94 -3.19 -30.69 28.85
C ASN A 94 -4.12 -30.36 30.03
N GLY A 95 -3.81 -29.34 30.83
CA GLY A 95 -4.66 -28.87 31.93
C GLY A 95 -5.37 -27.56 31.59
N THR A 96 -5.02 -26.48 32.31
CA THR A 96 -5.62 -25.14 32.22
C THR A 96 -5.48 -24.49 30.83
N GLY A 97 -4.41 -24.82 30.10
CA GLY A 97 -4.15 -24.31 28.76
C GLY A 97 -5.17 -24.76 27.72
N SER A 98 -5.79 -25.93 27.88
CA SER A 98 -6.85 -26.41 26.98
C SER A 98 -8.06 -25.46 26.98
N ILE A 99 -8.40 -24.88 28.14
CA ILE A 99 -9.51 -23.93 28.27
C ILE A 99 -9.17 -22.62 27.56
N ILE A 100 -7.96 -22.10 27.77
CA ILE A 100 -7.49 -20.86 27.12
C ILE A 100 -7.45 -21.01 25.60
N VAL A 101 -6.91 -22.13 25.09
CA VAL A 101 -6.88 -22.43 23.65
C VAL A 101 -8.29 -22.49 23.06
N LYS A 102 -9.25 -23.11 23.77
CA LYS A 102 -10.65 -23.15 23.33
C LYS A 102 -11.28 -21.76 23.31
N ILE A 103 -11.04 -20.91 24.31
CA ILE A 103 -11.55 -19.53 24.33
C ILE A 103 -11.01 -18.73 23.13
N ILE A 104 -9.71 -18.81 22.89
CA ILE A 104 -9.06 -18.16 21.74
C ILE A 104 -9.64 -18.69 20.42
N ALA A 105 -9.85 -20.01 20.33
CA ALA A 105 -10.45 -20.64 19.16
C ALA A 105 -11.90 -20.19 18.92
N ILE A 106 -12.73 -20.09 19.96
CA ILE A 106 -14.09 -19.53 19.85
C ILE A 106 -14.02 -18.12 19.30
N PHE A 107 -13.15 -17.27 19.86
CA PHE A 107 -12.98 -15.90 19.38
C PHE A 107 -12.58 -15.85 17.91
N MET A 108 -11.58 -16.64 17.50
CA MET A 108 -11.14 -16.72 16.10
C MET A 108 -12.24 -17.21 15.16
N ILE A 109 -13.02 -18.22 15.58
CA ILE A 109 -14.17 -18.72 14.81
C ILE A 109 -15.26 -17.65 14.69
N THR A 110 -15.56 -16.91 15.78
CA THR A 110 -16.57 -15.85 15.74
C THR A 110 -16.16 -14.72 14.79
N ILE A 111 -14.90 -14.27 14.85
CA ILE A 111 -14.38 -13.26 13.91
C ILE A 111 -14.40 -13.79 12.48
N GLY A 112 -13.91 -15.00 12.26
CA GLY A 112 -13.90 -15.60 10.93
C GLY A 112 -15.31 -15.74 10.35
N SER A 113 -16.28 -16.12 11.18
CA SER A 113 -17.69 -16.23 10.78
C SER A 113 -18.29 -14.86 10.46
N LEU A 114 -18.00 -13.84 11.28
CA LEU A 114 -18.41 -12.46 11.00
C LEU A 114 -17.81 -11.93 9.69
N MET A 115 -16.54 -12.23 9.42
CA MET A 115 -15.89 -11.89 8.15
C MET A 115 -16.53 -12.61 6.95
N LEU A 116 -16.94 -13.87 7.10
CA LEU A 116 -17.69 -14.58 6.05
C LEU A 116 -19.05 -13.93 5.78
N VAL A 117 -19.78 -13.55 6.84
CA VAL A 117 -21.06 -12.84 6.70
C VAL A 117 -20.84 -11.48 6.04
N ALA A 118 -19.81 -10.73 6.45
CA ALA A 118 -19.45 -9.47 5.83
C ALA A 118 -19.12 -9.64 4.33
N LEU A 119 -18.37 -10.68 3.95
CA LEU A 119 -18.11 -10.99 2.54
C LEU A 119 -19.40 -11.25 1.76
N ILE A 120 -20.36 -11.99 2.32
CA ILE A 120 -21.66 -12.23 1.68
C ILE A 120 -22.43 -10.92 1.50
N VAL A 121 -22.47 -10.07 2.53
CA VAL A 121 -23.11 -8.75 2.47
C VAL A 121 -22.46 -7.89 1.38
N THR A 122 -21.13 -7.89 1.28
CA THR A 122 -20.40 -7.17 0.23
C THR A 122 -20.76 -7.68 -1.17
N VAL A 123 -20.91 -8.99 -1.36
CA VAL A 123 -21.35 -9.54 -2.66
C VAL A 123 -22.76 -9.04 -3.00
N VAL A 124 -23.71 -9.11 -2.06
CA VAL A 124 -25.08 -8.62 -2.26
C VAL A 124 -25.11 -7.13 -2.59
N ALA A 125 -24.30 -6.33 -1.89
CA ALA A 125 -24.14 -4.91 -2.17
C ALA A 125 -23.57 -4.66 -3.56
N MET A 126 -22.50 -5.37 -3.94
CA MET A 126 -21.82 -5.19 -5.22
C MET A 126 -22.69 -5.60 -6.41
N LEU A 127 -23.58 -6.59 -6.24
CA LEU A 127 -24.57 -6.97 -7.24
C LEU A 127 -25.71 -5.94 -7.40
N GLY A 128 -25.67 -4.82 -6.67
CA GLY A 128 -26.62 -3.72 -6.80
C GLY A 128 -28.00 -4.02 -6.21
N VAL A 129 -28.12 -4.99 -5.31
CA VAL A 129 -29.42 -5.40 -4.72
C VAL A 129 -30.04 -4.28 -3.88
N TRP A 130 -29.22 -3.50 -3.16
CA TRP A 130 -29.68 -2.35 -2.38
C TRP A 130 -29.64 -1.03 -3.17
N ASP A 131 -28.57 -0.80 -3.95
CA ASP A 131 -28.38 0.39 -4.76
C ASP A 131 -27.81 -0.01 -6.13
N SER A 132 -28.62 0.11 -7.19
CA SER A 132 -28.23 -0.25 -8.55
C SER A 132 -27.19 0.70 -9.16
N GLN A 133 -26.97 1.87 -8.57
CA GLN A 133 -25.99 2.85 -9.03
C GLN A 133 -24.61 2.70 -8.39
N VAL A 134 -24.45 1.77 -7.44
CA VAL A 134 -23.16 1.52 -6.77
C VAL A 134 -22.06 1.21 -7.78
N ILE A 135 -22.40 0.55 -8.88
CA ILE A 135 -21.47 0.15 -9.96
C ILE A 135 -21.05 1.35 -10.81
N ASN A 136 -21.89 2.39 -10.90
CA ASN A 136 -21.58 3.61 -11.67
C ASN A 136 -20.73 4.61 -10.89
N LYS A 137 -20.50 4.39 -9.60
CA LYS A 137 -19.65 5.23 -8.76
C LYS A 137 -18.21 4.75 -8.80
N PHE A 138 -17.27 5.69 -8.85
CA PHE A 138 -15.87 5.36 -8.65
C PHE A 138 -15.65 4.82 -7.22
N PRO A 139 -14.79 3.80 -7.01
CA PRO A 139 -13.93 3.13 -7.99
C PRO A 139 -14.58 1.95 -8.74
N PHE A 140 -15.86 1.64 -8.51
CA PHE A 140 -16.52 0.47 -9.10
C PHE A 140 -16.83 0.64 -10.60
N SER A 141 -16.97 1.87 -11.07
CA SER A 141 -17.18 2.23 -12.49
C SER A 141 -16.03 1.87 -13.44
N ILE A 142 -14.90 1.40 -12.89
CA ILE A 142 -13.80 0.80 -13.63
C ILE A 142 -14.23 -0.55 -14.24
N VAL A 143 -15.09 -1.31 -13.55
CA VAL A 143 -15.43 -2.69 -13.90
C VAL A 143 -16.57 -2.72 -14.92
N ASN A 144 -16.47 -3.61 -15.91
CA ASN A 144 -17.55 -3.84 -16.86
C ASN A 144 -18.72 -4.57 -16.20
N GLU A 145 -19.94 -4.07 -16.36
CA GLU A 145 -21.17 -4.69 -15.86
C GLU A 145 -21.31 -6.16 -16.32
N GLU A 146 -20.90 -6.44 -17.56
CA GLU A 146 -20.89 -7.80 -18.15
C GLU A 146 -20.09 -8.82 -17.31
N TYR A 147 -18.97 -8.39 -16.74
CA TYR A 147 -18.07 -9.27 -15.98
C TYR A 147 -18.21 -9.13 -14.47
N LEU A 148 -19.05 -8.21 -13.99
CA LEU A 148 -19.14 -7.91 -12.57
C LEU A 148 -19.61 -9.12 -11.75
N SER A 149 -20.61 -9.86 -12.23
CA SER A 149 -21.15 -11.03 -11.53
C SER A 149 -20.13 -12.16 -11.40
N ILE A 150 -19.42 -12.49 -12.49
CA ILE A 150 -18.42 -13.55 -12.47
C ILE A 150 -17.16 -13.12 -11.70
N MET A 151 -16.77 -11.85 -11.78
CA MET A 151 -15.64 -11.31 -11.03
C MET A 151 -15.93 -11.26 -9.52
N THR A 152 -17.13 -10.82 -9.11
CA THR A 152 -17.54 -10.81 -7.71
C THR A 152 -17.62 -12.22 -7.13
N LEU A 153 -18.10 -13.19 -7.90
CA LEU A 153 -18.06 -14.61 -7.52
C LEU A 153 -16.63 -15.11 -7.37
N GLY A 154 -15.74 -14.81 -8.34
CA GLY A 154 -14.33 -15.19 -8.29
C GLY A 154 -13.62 -14.61 -7.06
N ALA A 155 -13.83 -13.32 -6.77
CA ALA A 155 -13.29 -12.65 -5.59
C ALA A 155 -13.85 -13.28 -4.30
N PHE A 156 -15.16 -13.54 -4.24
CA PHE A 156 -15.79 -14.21 -3.11
C PHE A 156 -15.14 -15.57 -2.83
N LEU A 157 -14.98 -16.44 -3.84
CA LEU A 157 -14.34 -17.75 -3.66
C LEU A 157 -12.89 -17.62 -3.21
N THR A 158 -12.15 -16.64 -3.76
CA THR A 158 -10.74 -16.38 -3.44
C THR A 158 -10.53 -16.03 -1.96
N PHE A 159 -11.44 -15.26 -1.36
CA PHE A 159 -11.35 -14.84 0.04
C PHE A 159 -12.13 -15.75 1.02
N ALA A 160 -13.31 -16.22 0.63
CA ALA A 160 -14.17 -17.01 1.50
C ALA A 160 -13.61 -18.42 1.75
N ILE A 161 -12.98 -19.07 0.76
CA ILE A 161 -12.51 -20.44 0.94
C ILE A 161 -11.32 -20.53 1.90
N PRO A 162 -10.26 -19.68 1.80
CA PRO A 162 -9.18 -19.68 2.79
C PRO A 162 -9.69 -19.34 4.20
N LEU A 163 -10.64 -18.42 4.31
CA LEU A 163 -11.26 -18.06 5.58
C LEU A 163 -12.05 -19.24 6.19
N LEU A 164 -12.83 -19.94 5.37
CA LEU A 164 -13.53 -21.16 5.78
C LEU A 164 -12.53 -22.26 6.17
N ALA A 165 -11.46 -22.45 5.41
CA ALA A 165 -10.41 -23.41 5.73
C ALA A 165 -9.74 -23.11 7.06
N LEU A 166 -9.49 -21.83 7.37
CA LEU A 166 -8.96 -21.37 8.66
C LEU A 166 -9.94 -21.68 9.79
N ILE A 167 -11.23 -21.39 9.63
CA ILE A 167 -12.26 -21.73 10.63
C ILE A 167 -12.29 -23.24 10.89
N LEU A 168 -12.30 -24.06 9.83
CA LEU A 168 -12.31 -25.52 9.95
C LEU A 168 -11.03 -26.05 10.60
N PHE A 169 -9.87 -25.46 10.28
CA PHE A 169 -8.60 -25.77 10.92
C PHE A 169 -8.64 -25.46 12.42
N THR A 170 -9.15 -24.29 12.80
CA THR A 170 -9.32 -23.88 14.20
C THR A 170 -10.27 -24.82 14.95
N VAL A 171 -11.38 -25.22 14.33
CA VAL A 171 -12.31 -26.19 14.91
C VAL A 171 -11.65 -27.53 15.17
N ARG A 172 -10.86 -28.02 14.20
CA ARG A 172 -10.09 -29.25 14.32
C ARG A 172 -9.09 -29.16 15.49
N VAL A 173 -8.29 -28.10 15.54
CA VAL A 173 -7.25 -27.97 16.58
C VAL A 173 -7.85 -27.85 17.99
N ALA A 174 -8.96 -27.10 18.16
CA ALA A 174 -9.48 -26.77 19.48
C ALA A 174 -10.55 -27.73 20.03
N PHE A 175 -11.36 -28.35 19.16
CA PHE A 175 -12.54 -29.13 19.58
C PHE A 175 -12.52 -30.57 19.12
N THR A 176 -11.86 -30.90 18.00
CA THR A 176 -12.04 -32.22 17.36
C THR A 176 -10.75 -32.82 16.81
N ASN A 177 -10.33 -33.98 17.33
CA ASN A 177 -9.16 -34.71 16.79
C ASN A 177 -9.43 -35.44 15.46
N ARG A 178 -10.61 -35.30 14.88
CA ARG A 178 -10.99 -35.95 13.63
C ARG A 178 -10.38 -35.18 12.46
N PRO A 179 -9.66 -35.85 11.54
CA PRO A 179 -9.18 -35.21 10.34
C PRO A 179 -10.37 -34.78 9.47
N VAL A 180 -10.24 -33.62 8.83
CA VAL A 180 -11.14 -33.23 7.74
C VAL A 180 -10.96 -34.23 6.60
N ASN A 181 -12.07 -34.64 5.97
CA ASN A 181 -12.01 -35.56 4.83
C ASN A 181 -11.12 -34.97 3.73
N THR A 182 -10.11 -35.73 3.28
CA THR A 182 -9.20 -35.33 2.20
C THR A 182 -9.96 -34.92 0.95
N THR A 183 -11.03 -35.65 0.57
CA THR A 183 -11.87 -35.29 -0.58
C THR A 183 -12.50 -33.93 -0.42
N PHE A 184 -13.02 -33.61 0.77
CA PHE A 184 -13.61 -32.30 1.05
C PHE A 184 -12.58 -31.17 0.97
N SER A 185 -11.38 -31.40 1.53
CA SER A 185 -10.27 -30.45 1.41
C SER A 185 -9.81 -30.24 -0.03
N LEU A 186 -9.81 -31.30 -0.85
CA LEU A 186 -9.47 -31.21 -2.28
C LEU A 186 -10.53 -30.44 -3.06
N VAL A 187 -11.82 -30.65 -2.78
CA VAL A 187 -12.91 -29.88 -3.40
C VAL A 187 -12.77 -28.39 -3.07
N LEU A 188 -12.50 -28.04 -1.81
CA LEU A 188 -12.24 -26.65 -1.43
C LEU A 188 -11.03 -26.07 -2.17
N LEU A 189 -9.94 -26.84 -2.29
CA LEU A 189 -8.76 -26.40 -3.04
C LEU A 189 -9.07 -26.12 -4.52
N VAL A 190 -9.82 -27.01 -5.18
CA VAL A 190 -10.22 -26.82 -6.58
C VAL A 190 -11.10 -25.58 -6.73
N LEU A 191 -12.08 -25.39 -5.85
CA LEU A 191 -12.96 -24.21 -5.85
C LEU A 191 -12.19 -22.91 -5.59
N TRP A 192 -11.15 -22.97 -4.75
CA TRP A 192 -10.30 -21.82 -4.50
C TRP A 192 -9.43 -21.49 -5.72
N LEU A 193 -8.81 -22.50 -6.34
CA LEU A 193 -8.02 -22.31 -7.55
C LEU A 193 -8.84 -21.76 -8.71
N THR A 194 -10.10 -22.18 -8.87
CA THR A 194 -11.00 -21.58 -9.87
C THR A 194 -11.36 -20.14 -9.52
N GLY A 195 -11.65 -19.83 -8.26
CA GLY A 195 -11.86 -18.46 -7.79
C GLY A 195 -10.66 -17.55 -8.08
N VAL A 196 -9.45 -18.01 -7.76
CA VAL A 196 -8.20 -17.31 -8.03
C VAL A 196 -8.00 -17.11 -9.53
N GLY A 197 -8.20 -18.16 -10.34
CA GLY A 197 -8.06 -18.08 -11.79
C GLY A 197 -8.99 -17.03 -12.42
N ILE A 198 -10.27 -17.03 -12.03
CA ILE A 198 -11.26 -16.03 -12.48
C ILE A 198 -10.82 -14.62 -12.07
N THR A 199 -10.43 -14.44 -10.80
CA THR A 199 -10.03 -13.13 -10.26
C THR A 199 -8.79 -12.59 -10.98
N VAL A 200 -7.77 -13.42 -11.17
CA VAL A 200 -6.53 -13.04 -11.87
C VAL A 200 -6.80 -12.71 -13.34
N PHE A 201 -7.62 -13.50 -14.03
CA PHE A 201 -7.98 -13.25 -15.42
C PHE A 201 -8.69 -11.90 -15.59
N HIS A 202 -9.71 -11.62 -14.76
CA HIS A 202 -10.44 -10.35 -14.86
C HIS A 202 -9.61 -9.15 -14.40
N ALA A 203 -8.75 -9.31 -13.38
CA ALA A 203 -7.81 -8.26 -12.98
C ALA A 203 -6.86 -7.91 -14.13
N ALA A 204 -6.30 -8.91 -14.82
CA ALA A 204 -5.46 -8.70 -16.00
C ALA A 204 -6.25 -8.07 -17.16
N LYS A 205 -7.50 -8.51 -17.37
CA LYS A 205 -8.37 -7.95 -18.42
C LYS A 205 -8.68 -6.47 -18.16
N ILE A 206 -9.10 -6.11 -16.95
CA ILE A 206 -9.38 -4.71 -16.58
C ILE A 206 -8.11 -3.87 -16.72
N SER A 207 -6.98 -4.35 -16.20
CA SER A 207 -5.70 -3.65 -16.34
C SER A 207 -5.33 -3.38 -17.81
N SER A 208 -5.59 -4.35 -18.70
CA SER A 208 -5.35 -4.17 -20.13
C SER A 208 -6.21 -3.09 -20.80
N GLU A 209 -7.35 -2.73 -20.21
CA GLU A 209 -8.21 -1.63 -20.71
C GLU A 209 -7.66 -0.24 -20.40
N PHE A 210 -6.55 -0.14 -19.67
CA PHE A 210 -5.83 1.10 -19.37
C PHE A 210 -4.49 1.20 -20.10
N LYS A 211 -4.25 0.33 -21.10
CA LYS A 211 -2.95 0.18 -21.76
C LYS A 211 -2.62 1.36 -22.68
N GLU A 212 -3.56 1.75 -23.53
CA GLU A 212 -3.37 2.80 -24.52
C GLU A 212 -4.13 4.06 -24.10
N GLU A 213 -3.60 5.22 -24.48
CA GLU A 213 -4.21 6.53 -24.25
C GLU A 213 -4.39 7.25 -25.59
N ALA A 214 -5.49 7.97 -25.74
CA ALA A 214 -5.74 8.79 -26.91
C ALA A 214 -6.28 10.16 -26.50
N GLU A 215 -5.92 11.16 -27.30
CA GLU A 215 -6.31 12.55 -27.09
C GLU A 215 -7.10 13.08 -28.30
N PHE A 216 -8.07 13.94 -28.03
CA PHE A 216 -8.91 14.61 -29.01
C PHE A 216 -9.01 16.09 -28.66
N ALA A 217 -8.44 16.95 -29.51
CA ALA A 217 -8.46 18.39 -29.33
C ALA A 217 -9.58 19.06 -30.13
N GLN A 218 -10.32 19.94 -29.46
CA GLN A 218 -11.33 20.82 -30.04
C GLN A 218 -11.01 22.27 -29.70
N SER A 219 -10.93 23.12 -30.71
CA SER A 219 -10.74 24.57 -30.52
C SER A 219 -12.04 25.33 -30.78
N SER A 220 -12.38 26.23 -29.87
CA SER A 220 -13.52 27.15 -30.01
C SER A 220 -13.02 28.59 -30.01
N GLU A 221 -13.49 29.39 -30.96
CA GLU A 221 -13.23 30.83 -30.97
C GLU A 221 -14.06 31.53 -29.90
N ILE A 222 -13.45 32.48 -29.17
CA ILE A 222 -14.10 33.25 -28.10
C ILE A 222 -14.25 34.70 -28.59
N LYS A 223 -15.39 35.33 -28.30
CA LYS A 223 -15.57 36.77 -28.57
C LYS A 223 -14.58 37.58 -27.73
N PRO A 224 -13.80 38.50 -28.32
CA PRO A 224 -12.73 39.21 -27.62
C PRO A 224 -13.25 40.29 -26.66
N TYR A 225 -12.76 40.28 -25.43
CA TYR A 225 -12.94 41.32 -24.40
C TYR A 225 -11.59 41.66 -23.75
N GLY A 226 -11.44 42.89 -23.24
CA GLY A 226 -10.23 43.30 -22.51
C GLY A 226 -10.14 42.75 -21.09
N GLU A 227 -11.27 42.28 -20.56
CA GLU A 227 -11.38 41.62 -19.25
C GLU A 227 -12.32 40.43 -19.38
N TYR A 228 -11.92 39.29 -18.81
CA TYR A 228 -12.75 38.09 -18.69
C TYR A 228 -13.02 37.76 -17.23
N THR A 229 -14.23 37.33 -16.92
CA THR A 229 -14.56 36.75 -15.62
C THR A 229 -14.71 35.24 -15.76
N LEU A 230 -13.95 34.46 -14.99
CA LEU A 230 -14.02 32.99 -15.00
C LEU A 230 -14.85 32.50 -13.82
N VAL A 231 -15.90 31.72 -14.11
CA VAL A 231 -16.86 31.24 -13.11
C VAL A 231 -17.10 29.74 -13.28
N ILE A 232 -17.17 29.01 -12.17
CA ILE A 232 -17.66 27.63 -12.14
C ILE A 232 -19.16 27.64 -11.91
N ASP A 233 -19.92 27.01 -12.80
CA ASP A 233 -21.35 26.83 -12.66
C ASP A 233 -21.67 25.46 -12.07
N ARG A 234 -21.79 25.38 -10.75
CA ARG A 234 -22.12 24.12 -10.03
C ARG A 234 -23.56 23.65 -10.21
N THR A 235 -24.21 24.07 -11.27
CA THR A 235 -25.66 24.10 -11.33
C THR A 235 -26.14 22.89 -12.06
N ARG A 236 -26.58 21.91 -11.29
CA ARG A 236 -27.09 20.65 -11.84
C ARG A 236 -28.56 20.83 -12.20
N PHE A 237 -28.88 20.61 -13.47
CA PHE A 237 -30.25 20.36 -13.90
C PHE A 237 -30.56 18.89 -13.64
N PHE A 238 -31.53 18.62 -12.78
CA PHE A 238 -31.95 17.25 -12.51
C PHE A 238 -32.70 16.70 -13.72
N THR A 239 -32.27 15.52 -14.18
CA THR A 239 -33.05 14.72 -15.11
C THR A 239 -34.33 14.21 -14.43
N LYS A 240 -35.23 13.61 -15.22
CA LYS A 240 -36.44 12.98 -14.68
C LYS A 240 -36.06 11.86 -13.70
N GLU A 241 -35.01 11.12 -14.01
CA GLU A 241 -34.45 10.05 -13.20
C GLU A 241 -33.87 10.57 -11.89
N ASP A 242 -33.11 11.67 -11.93
CA ASP A 242 -32.59 12.29 -10.70
C ASP A 242 -33.72 12.81 -9.81
N SER A 243 -34.76 13.37 -10.41
CA SER A 243 -35.93 13.86 -9.68
C SER A 243 -36.65 12.73 -8.94
N LEU A 244 -36.71 11.53 -9.54
CA LEU A 244 -37.25 10.32 -8.91
C LEU A 244 -36.34 9.82 -7.78
N GLN A 245 -35.02 9.83 -7.99
CA GLN A 245 -34.03 9.38 -7.00
C GLN A 245 -34.05 10.25 -5.73
N TYR A 246 -34.08 11.56 -5.89
CA TYR A 246 -34.08 12.52 -4.78
C TYR A 246 -35.48 12.78 -4.20
N HIS A 247 -36.51 12.05 -4.67
CA HIS A 247 -37.90 12.26 -4.28
C HIS A 247 -38.33 13.72 -4.45
N ILE A 248 -37.83 14.39 -5.49
CA ILE A 248 -38.13 15.78 -5.80
C ILE A 248 -39.55 15.82 -6.35
N ASP A 249 -40.46 16.39 -5.57
CA ASP A 249 -41.85 16.57 -5.99
C ASP A 249 -41.91 17.47 -7.24
N PRO A 250 -42.34 16.95 -8.40
CA PRO A 250 -42.40 17.70 -9.65
C PRO A 250 -43.31 18.93 -9.57
N ASN A 251 -44.28 18.94 -8.65
CA ASN A 251 -45.22 20.05 -8.47
C ASN A 251 -44.62 21.22 -7.68
N ASN A 252 -43.62 20.96 -6.83
CA ASN A 252 -43.01 21.97 -5.95
C ASN A 252 -41.72 22.59 -6.53
N TYR A 253 -41.08 21.93 -7.51
CA TYR A 253 -39.73 22.25 -7.98
C TYR A 253 -39.63 22.58 -9.48
N LYS A 254 -40.66 23.19 -10.09
CA LYS A 254 -40.51 23.81 -11.43
C LYS A 254 -39.48 24.95 -11.36
N GLY A 255 -38.27 24.69 -11.85
CA GLY A 255 -37.23 25.71 -12.04
C GLY A 255 -36.37 26.05 -10.82
N ARG A 256 -36.20 25.15 -9.85
CA ARG A 256 -35.29 25.37 -8.71
C ARG A 256 -34.13 24.38 -8.63
N LYS A 257 -33.02 24.90 -8.12
CA LYS A 257 -31.63 24.50 -8.29
C LYS A 257 -31.10 24.00 -6.93
N ILE A 258 -30.64 22.75 -6.82
CA ILE A 258 -29.96 22.31 -5.58
C ILE A 258 -28.53 22.86 -5.64
N LEU A 259 -28.31 23.98 -4.94
CA LEU A 259 -26.99 24.57 -4.68
C LEU A 259 -26.38 23.90 -3.44
N SER A 260 -26.08 22.61 -3.53
CA SER A 260 -25.34 21.95 -2.46
C SER A 260 -23.84 22.17 -2.69
N ALA A 261 -23.27 23.19 -2.05
CA ALA A 261 -21.82 23.42 -1.99
C ALA A 261 -21.05 22.27 -1.28
N SER A 262 -21.78 21.37 -0.61
CA SER A 262 -21.27 20.28 0.22
C SER A 262 -21.39 18.89 -0.43
N TYR A 263 -21.75 18.80 -1.71
CA TYR A 263 -21.63 17.53 -2.41
C TYR A 263 -20.15 17.35 -2.75
N ASP A 264 -19.46 16.58 -1.91
CA ASP A 264 -18.16 16.03 -2.25
C ASP A 264 -18.30 15.39 -3.64
N ASP A 265 -17.46 15.86 -4.56
CA ASP A 265 -17.37 15.41 -5.93
C ASP A 265 -16.66 14.05 -5.97
N SER A 266 -17.13 13.11 -5.13
CA SER A 266 -16.53 11.81 -4.90
C SER A 266 -16.83 10.80 -6.02
N ASP A 267 -17.66 11.18 -6.99
CA ASP A 267 -18.10 10.27 -8.04
C ASP A 267 -17.01 10.04 -9.11
N LEU A 268 -16.09 11.00 -9.31
CA LEU A 268 -14.94 10.86 -10.20
C LEU A 268 -13.70 11.59 -9.65
N PRO A 269 -12.48 11.05 -9.88
CA PRO A 269 -11.23 11.81 -9.67
C PRO A 269 -11.26 13.15 -10.43
N ASN A 270 -10.57 14.16 -9.89
CA ASN A 270 -10.51 15.48 -10.52
C ASN A 270 -9.95 15.37 -11.95
N SER A 271 -10.84 15.54 -12.92
CA SER A 271 -10.63 15.21 -14.33
C SER A 271 -10.82 16.43 -15.23
N VAL A 272 -10.91 17.62 -14.62
CA VAL A 272 -11.09 18.89 -15.31
C VAL A 272 -9.95 19.82 -14.90
N SER A 273 -9.13 20.24 -15.86
CA SER A 273 -8.09 21.23 -15.63
C SER A 273 -8.25 22.42 -16.58
N LEU A 274 -8.01 23.62 -16.08
CA LEU A 274 -7.97 24.84 -16.86
C LEU A 274 -6.59 25.47 -16.74
N SER A 275 -6.03 25.92 -17.85
CA SER A 275 -4.84 26.76 -17.89
C SER A 275 -5.16 28.03 -18.67
N VAL A 276 -4.56 29.14 -18.28
CA VAL A 276 -4.61 30.37 -19.08
C VAL A 276 -3.20 30.64 -19.58
N GLU A 277 -3.06 30.74 -20.90
CA GLU A 277 -1.79 30.94 -21.59
C GLU A 277 -1.83 32.19 -22.47
N LYS A 278 -0.65 32.73 -22.78
CA LYS A 278 -0.51 33.84 -23.72
C LYS A 278 -0.86 33.35 -25.13
N SER A 279 -1.57 34.19 -25.89
CA SER A 279 -1.88 33.93 -27.29
C SER A 279 -0.74 34.41 -28.20
N ASP A 280 -0.20 33.50 -29.02
CA ASP A 280 0.87 33.82 -29.99
C ASP A 280 0.41 34.67 -31.17
N ASN A 281 -0.88 34.57 -31.53
CA ASN A 281 -1.48 35.28 -32.67
C ASN A 281 -2.34 36.48 -32.24
N GLY A 282 -2.33 36.82 -30.95
CA GLY A 282 -3.13 37.90 -30.37
C GLY A 282 -4.64 37.66 -30.33
N LYS A 283 -5.13 36.50 -30.79
CA LYS A 283 -6.55 36.14 -30.76
C LYS A 283 -6.90 35.38 -29.49
N VAL A 284 -8.12 35.58 -29.00
CA VAL A 284 -8.63 34.80 -27.87
C VAL A 284 -9.21 33.48 -28.37
N SER A 285 -8.80 32.37 -27.76
CA SER A 285 -9.30 31.04 -28.12
C SER A 285 -9.37 30.09 -26.92
N MET A 286 -10.31 29.16 -26.95
CA MET A 286 -10.39 28.04 -26.03
C MET A 286 -9.93 26.78 -26.76
N SER A 287 -8.93 26.08 -26.22
CA SER A 287 -8.56 24.74 -26.67
C SER A 287 -8.97 23.74 -25.61
N GLN A 288 -9.79 22.75 -25.97
CA GLN A 288 -10.24 21.68 -25.09
C GLN A 288 -9.60 20.38 -25.58
N ASN A 289 -8.68 19.82 -24.79
CA ASN A 289 -8.06 18.53 -25.09
C ASN A 289 -8.70 17.46 -24.21
N PHE A 290 -9.42 16.53 -24.83
CA PHE A 290 -10.11 15.42 -24.18
C PHE A 290 -9.23 14.18 -24.27
N SER A 291 -8.94 13.52 -23.15
CA SER A 291 -8.16 12.27 -23.15
C SER A 291 -8.92 11.15 -22.44
N SER A 292 -8.63 9.92 -22.86
CA SER A 292 -9.13 8.71 -22.19
C SER A 292 -8.26 7.51 -22.55
N LYS A 293 -8.34 6.47 -21.73
CA LYS A 293 -7.65 5.19 -21.93
C LYS A 293 -8.54 4.12 -22.57
N GLY A 294 -7.89 3.10 -23.11
CA GLY A 294 -8.56 1.94 -23.74
C GLY A 294 -7.62 0.76 -23.96
N PHE A 295 -8.17 -0.35 -24.45
CA PHE A 295 -7.37 -1.52 -24.83
C PHE A 295 -6.59 -1.27 -26.14
N THR A 296 -7.18 -0.52 -27.07
CA THR A 296 -6.51 -0.01 -28.28
C THR A 296 -6.64 1.51 -28.37
N PHE A 297 -5.80 2.12 -29.21
CA PHE A 297 -5.87 3.55 -29.50
C PHE A 297 -7.26 3.96 -30.03
N GLU A 298 -7.88 3.18 -30.91
CA GLU A 298 -9.20 3.47 -31.48
C GLU A 298 -10.30 3.44 -30.41
N GLU A 299 -10.23 2.50 -29.46
CA GLU A 299 -11.16 2.44 -28.33
C GLU A 299 -10.95 3.63 -27.39
N ALA A 300 -9.69 3.94 -27.06
CA ALA A 300 -9.32 5.09 -26.25
C ALA A 300 -9.82 6.40 -26.89
N LEU A 301 -9.65 6.57 -28.20
CA LEU A 301 -10.11 7.75 -28.95
C LEU A 301 -11.63 7.85 -28.93
N LYS A 302 -12.34 6.74 -29.13
CA LYS A 302 -13.80 6.69 -29.02
C LYS A 302 -14.26 7.07 -27.61
N ASN A 303 -13.57 6.62 -26.57
CA ASN A 303 -13.87 7.00 -25.18
C ASN A 303 -13.66 8.50 -24.97
N ALA A 304 -12.56 9.08 -25.45
CA ALA A 304 -12.27 10.51 -25.39
C ALA A 304 -13.33 11.35 -26.12
N GLN A 305 -13.77 10.92 -27.31
CA GLN A 305 -14.84 11.58 -28.08
C GLN A 305 -16.22 11.54 -27.40
N ASN A 306 -16.45 10.60 -26.48
CA ASN A 306 -17.70 10.48 -25.73
C ASN A 306 -17.72 11.33 -24.45
N ILE A 307 -16.63 12.06 -24.15
CA ILE A 307 -16.59 12.99 -23.04
C ILE A 307 -17.39 14.23 -23.41
N HIS A 308 -18.36 14.59 -22.58
CA HIS A 308 -19.12 15.82 -22.72
C HIS A 308 -18.75 16.79 -21.61
N TYR A 309 -18.42 18.02 -22.00
CA TYR A 309 -18.09 19.08 -21.07
C TYR A 309 -18.81 20.38 -21.45
N THR A 310 -19.35 21.06 -20.45
CA THR A 310 -20.10 22.31 -20.65
C THR A 310 -19.18 23.51 -20.47
N PHE A 311 -18.99 24.25 -21.57
CA PHE A 311 -18.32 25.55 -21.60
C PHE A 311 -19.22 26.55 -22.34
N LEU A 312 -19.52 27.68 -21.71
CA LEU A 312 -20.40 28.72 -22.25
C LEU A 312 -19.77 30.10 -22.06
N GLN A 313 -19.81 30.91 -23.12
CA GLN A 313 -19.48 32.33 -23.05
C GLN A 313 -20.78 33.16 -23.09
N GLN A 314 -20.96 34.01 -22.08
CA GLN A 314 -21.97 35.06 -22.08
C GLN A 314 -21.27 36.39 -21.82
N ASP A 315 -21.19 37.23 -22.86
CA ASP A 315 -20.39 38.46 -22.84
C ASP A 315 -18.93 38.20 -22.44
N SER A 316 -18.41 38.91 -21.44
CA SER A 316 -17.07 38.73 -20.86
C SER A 316 -16.99 37.59 -19.83
N VAL A 317 -18.10 36.93 -19.52
CA VAL A 317 -18.15 35.86 -18.52
C VAL A 317 -17.97 34.50 -19.20
N LEU A 318 -16.95 33.77 -18.78
CA LEU A 318 -16.64 32.41 -19.19
C LEU A 318 -17.08 31.45 -18.09
N THR A 319 -18.05 30.61 -18.42
CA THR A 319 -18.71 29.70 -17.49
C THR A 319 -18.29 28.26 -17.78
N PHE A 320 -17.84 27.57 -16.73
CA PHE A 320 -17.26 26.23 -16.79
C PHE A 320 -18.06 25.26 -15.91
N GLY A 321 -18.31 24.04 -16.39
CA GLY A 321 -18.87 22.98 -15.56
C GLY A 321 -17.86 22.44 -14.54
N PRO A 322 -18.29 22.03 -13.33
CA PRO A 322 -17.38 21.50 -12.31
C PRO A 322 -16.88 20.08 -12.63
N THR A 323 -17.62 19.33 -13.44
CA THR A 323 -17.37 17.91 -13.74
C THR A 323 -17.58 17.63 -15.22
N LEU A 324 -16.85 16.65 -15.74
CA LEU A 324 -17.18 16.06 -17.03
C LEU A 324 -18.42 15.16 -16.90
N TYR A 325 -19.17 15.04 -18.00
CA TYR A 325 -20.30 14.15 -18.11
C TYR A 325 -19.97 13.03 -19.09
N LEU A 326 -20.12 11.80 -18.61
CA LEU A 326 -20.05 10.62 -19.47
C LEU A 326 -21.46 10.25 -19.93
N LYS A 327 -21.58 9.73 -21.15
CA LYS A 327 -22.86 9.18 -21.64
C LYS A 327 -23.34 8.07 -20.70
N LYS A 328 -24.66 7.87 -20.60
CA LYS A 328 -25.23 6.77 -19.80
C LYS A 328 -24.57 5.42 -20.13
N ASN A 329 -24.13 4.70 -19.11
CA ASN A 329 -23.38 3.44 -19.17
C ASN A 329 -21.96 3.54 -19.77
N ALA A 330 -21.41 4.74 -19.93
CA ALA A 330 -20.00 4.91 -20.25
C ALA A 330 -19.15 4.59 -19.02
N LYS A 331 -18.05 3.89 -19.27
CA LYS A 331 -17.16 3.34 -18.25
C LYS A 331 -16.12 4.39 -17.89
N TRP A 332 -15.66 4.38 -16.64
CA TRP A 332 -14.53 5.22 -16.28
C TRP A 332 -13.22 4.63 -16.80
N ARG A 333 -12.56 5.34 -17.71
CA ARG A 333 -11.29 4.95 -18.35
C ARG A 333 -10.37 6.17 -18.33
N ASP A 334 -10.15 6.69 -17.13
CA ASP A 334 -9.26 7.82 -16.89
C ASP A 334 -9.57 9.02 -17.80
N GLN A 335 -10.87 9.34 -17.93
CA GLN A 335 -11.29 10.47 -18.75
C GLN A 335 -10.83 11.78 -18.11
N GLU A 336 -10.23 12.63 -18.92
CA GLU A 336 -9.76 13.95 -18.50
C GLU A 336 -10.06 14.99 -19.60
N ILE A 337 -10.29 16.22 -19.19
CA ILE A 337 -10.32 17.39 -20.07
C ILE A 337 -9.33 18.43 -19.59
N LYS A 338 -8.38 18.76 -20.47
CA LYS A 338 -7.41 19.85 -20.29
C LYS A 338 -7.83 21.02 -21.17
N MET A 339 -8.27 22.10 -20.54
CA MET A 339 -8.66 23.33 -21.22
C MET A 339 -7.52 24.35 -21.16
N VAL A 340 -7.26 25.00 -22.28
CA VAL A 340 -6.28 26.08 -22.39
C VAL A 340 -6.98 27.30 -22.98
N LEU A 341 -7.18 28.31 -22.14
CA LEU A 341 -7.66 29.63 -22.54
C LEU A 341 -6.47 30.47 -22.98
N ARG A 342 -6.36 30.74 -24.28
CA ARG A 342 -5.32 31.62 -24.82
C ARG A 342 -5.84 33.04 -24.94
N VAL A 343 -5.15 34.00 -24.32
CA VAL A 343 -5.51 35.43 -24.32
C VAL A 343 -4.32 36.30 -24.71
N PRO A 344 -4.51 37.45 -25.38
CA PRO A 344 -3.42 38.37 -25.69
C PRO A 344 -2.84 39.02 -24.43
N GLU A 345 -1.63 39.53 -24.54
CA GLU A 345 -0.99 40.34 -23.51
C GLU A 345 -1.84 41.56 -23.13
N GLY A 346 -1.87 41.90 -21.84
CA GLY A 346 -2.69 42.97 -21.28
C GLY A 346 -4.13 42.57 -20.94
N THR A 347 -4.57 41.36 -21.27
CA THR A 347 -5.91 40.87 -20.90
C THR A 347 -6.03 40.69 -19.39
N LYS A 348 -7.07 41.27 -18.79
CA LYS A 348 -7.40 41.07 -17.38
C LYS A 348 -8.30 39.86 -17.18
N ILE A 349 -8.08 39.11 -16.11
CA ILE A 349 -8.83 37.91 -15.77
C ILE A 349 -9.25 37.98 -14.31
N ARG A 350 -10.56 37.97 -14.08
CA ARG A 350 -11.17 37.88 -12.76
C ARG A 350 -11.60 36.44 -12.52
N ALA A 351 -10.82 35.70 -11.76
CA ALA A 351 -11.07 34.29 -11.46
C ALA A 351 -11.86 34.16 -10.15
N ASN A 352 -13.08 33.61 -10.18
CA ASN A 352 -13.82 33.32 -8.96
C ASN A 352 -13.03 32.32 -8.09
N ARG A 353 -13.00 32.48 -6.76
CA ARG A 353 -12.24 31.60 -5.86
C ARG A 353 -12.57 30.10 -6.01
N GLU A 354 -13.77 29.75 -6.45
CA GLU A 354 -14.14 28.35 -6.69
C GLU A 354 -13.40 27.73 -7.88
N ILE A 355 -12.98 28.54 -8.87
CA ILE A 355 -12.20 28.06 -10.01
C ILE A 355 -10.79 27.64 -9.61
N ARG A 356 -10.33 28.04 -8.42
CA ARG A 356 -8.99 27.77 -7.88
C ARG A 356 -8.62 26.28 -7.90
N ARG A 357 -9.61 25.39 -7.74
CA ARG A 357 -9.41 23.93 -7.75
C ARG A 357 -9.16 23.35 -9.15
N TYR A 358 -9.53 24.09 -10.19
CA TYR A 358 -9.47 23.65 -11.58
C TYR A 358 -8.40 24.41 -12.37
N LEU A 359 -8.18 25.68 -12.04
CA LEU A 359 -7.18 26.52 -12.70
C LEU A 359 -5.78 26.16 -12.19
N ASN A 360 -4.96 25.63 -13.10
CA ASN A 360 -3.56 25.28 -12.91
C ASN A 360 -2.69 26.55 -12.84
N TYR A 361 -2.84 27.26 -11.73
CA TYR A 361 -2.10 28.47 -11.42
C TYR A 361 -1.63 28.40 -9.97
N ASN A 362 -0.43 28.91 -9.74
CA ASN A 362 0.10 29.01 -8.39
C ASN A 362 -0.38 30.31 -7.75
N TYR A 363 -1.21 30.21 -6.72
CA TYR A 363 -1.78 31.37 -6.01
C TYR A 363 -0.91 31.87 -4.84
N TRP A 364 0.23 31.23 -4.53
CA TRP A 364 1.03 31.56 -3.35
C TRP A 364 1.51 33.01 -3.31
N ASP A 365 1.79 33.60 -4.49
CA ASP A 365 2.33 34.95 -4.64
C ASP A 365 1.24 36.03 -4.67
N CYS A 366 -0.04 35.64 -4.70
CA CYS A 366 -1.17 36.55 -4.75
C CYS A 366 -1.51 37.06 -3.35
N GLU A 367 -1.72 38.36 -3.22
CA GLU A 367 -2.21 38.95 -1.99
C GLU A 367 -3.62 38.43 -1.69
N ASP A 368 -3.78 37.77 -0.54
CA ASP A 368 -4.97 37.02 -0.17
C ASP A 368 -5.80 37.87 0.80
N GLU A 369 -6.45 38.93 0.30
CA GLU A 369 -7.44 39.67 1.08
C GLU A 369 -8.62 38.73 1.37
N SER A 370 -8.83 38.31 2.62
CA SER A 370 -9.77 37.25 2.99
C SER A 370 -11.22 37.45 2.50
N ASP A 371 -11.61 38.68 2.16
CA ASP A 371 -12.99 39.07 1.86
C ASP A 371 -13.34 39.18 0.36
N THR A 372 -12.39 39.00 -0.57
CA THR A 372 -12.65 39.16 -2.01
C THR A 372 -13.15 37.86 -2.67
N GLU A 373 -14.27 37.90 -3.40
CA GLU A 373 -14.82 36.72 -4.10
C GLU A 373 -14.00 36.30 -5.34
N PHE A 374 -13.23 37.24 -5.90
CA PHE A 374 -12.48 37.09 -7.13
C PHE A 374 -10.99 37.37 -6.92
N ILE A 375 -10.16 36.65 -7.67
CA ILE A 375 -8.72 36.86 -7.79
C ILE A 375 -8.48 37.58 -9.11
N GLU A 376 -7.81 38.72 -9.05
CA GLU A 376 -7.48 39.53 -10.23
C GLU A 376 -6.11 39.15 -10.79
N LEU A 377 -6.11 38.71 -12.04
CA LEU A 377 -4.94 38.25 -12.78
C LEU A 377 -4.80 39.09 -14.05
N VAL A 378 -3.57 39.26 -14.53
CA VAL A 378 -3.26 39.94 -15.79
C VAL A 378 -2.32 39.10 -16.63
N MET A 379 -2.60 39.00 -17.93
CA MET A 379 -1.70 38.33 -18.86
C MET A 379 -0.54 39.25 -19.22
N THR A 380 0.68 38.85 -18.88
CA THR A 380 1.92 39.56 -19.19
C THR A 380 2.72 38.83 -20.27
N ALA A 381 3.80 39.44 -20.78
CA ALA A 381 4.72 38.79 -21.71
C ALA A 381 5.30 37.45 -21.17
N GLU A 382 5.49 37.36 -19.85
CA GLU A 382 6.06 36.20 -19.14
C GLU A 382 4.99 35.15 -18.75
N GLY A 383 3.70 35.47 -18.91
CA GLY A 383 2.58 34.59 -18.54
C GLY A 383 1.55 35.29 -17.64
N LEU A 384 0.67 34.48 -17.06
CA LEU A 384 -0.37 34.97 -16.15
C LEU A 384 0.25 35.38 -14.80
N LYS A 385 0.04 36.62 -14.37
CA LYS A 385 0.51 37.12 -13.07
C LYS A 385 -0.64 37.68 -12.24
N CYS A 386 -0.48 37.67 -10.92
CA CYS A 386 -1.40 38.33 -10.03
C CYS A 386 -1.28 39.85 -10.15
N GLN A 387 -2.41 40.55 -10.19
CA GLN A 387 -2.42 42.01 -10.30
C GLN A 387 -1.90 42.67 -9.02
N HIS A 388 -2.13 42.03 -7.87
CA HIS A 388 -1.62 42.42 -6.55
C HIS A 388 -0.76 41.27 -6.01
N GLU A 389 0.56 41.40 -6.12
CA GLU A 389 1.52 40.44 -5.58
C GLU A 389 1.79 40.75 -4.10
N ARG A 390 1.98 39.71 -3.27
CA ARG A 390 2.37 39.89 -1.88
C ARG A 390 3.69 40.63 -1.81
N VAL A 391 3.72 41.74 -1.07
CA VAL A 391 4.97 42.39 -0.70
C VAL A 391 5.71 41.47 0.26
N VAL A 392 6.72 40.74 -0.24
CA VAL A 392 7.64 40.00 0.60
C VAL A 392 8.55 41.02 1.28
N GLU A 393 8.27 41.36 2.54
CA GLU A 393 9.23 42.08 3.38
C GLU A 393 10.46 41.18 3.56
N ASP A 394 11.53 41.54 2.86
CA ASP A 394 12.83 40.87 2.96
C ASP A 394 13.40 41.17 4.36
N ASN A 395 13.09 40.32 5.33
CA ASN A 395 13.66 40.36 6.68
C ASN A 395 15.13 39.91 6.67
N ASN A 396 15.97 40.68 6.00
CA ASN A 396 17.41 40.66 6.15
C ASN A 396 17.86 42.01 6.75
N GLN A 397 17.77 42.11 8.08
CA GLN A 397 18.55 43.04 8.90
C GLN A 397 19.24 42.29 10.02
#